data_AF-A0A2Z6R4Y6-F1
#
_entry.id   AF-A0A2Z6R4Y6-F1
#
_cell.length_a   1.000
_cell.length_b   1.000
_cell.length_c   1.000
_cell.angle_alpha   90.00
_cell.angle_beta   90.00
_cell.angle_gamma   90.00
#
_symmetry.space_group_name_H-M   'P 1'
#
loop_
_entity.id
_entity.type
_entity.pdbx_description
1 polymer ?
#
loop_
_entity_poly.entity_id
_entity_poly.type
_entity_poly.pdbx_seq_one_letter_code
_entity_poly.pdbx_strand_id
1 'polypeptide(L)'
;MVDAQEIVTRLGIDYQKMSLIRSFGNNSIIYQCIIYCVSIKECENLLTNLQAKVRKEVITMYHGELSAKEKSNALSLWKSGKIQIIVATNAFGMGINEPDVRVVIHAGFLMSMGNGRAGRDGLPAKAIIMFSQKDIRTVMGVYSGGKDSNSILSEEGLEASNRIKYLSDAKYKIREVLFYCSTVYQCRKQAISNYFAWPGDPVSQECTLCDNCIRRATDNPVYIDV
;
A
#
# COMPACT_ATOMS: atom_id res chain seq x y z
N MET A 1 -19.48 -10.14 1.83
CA MET A 1 -18.22 -9.38 1.67
C MET A 1 -17.70 -9.05 3.07
N VAL A 2 -16.98 -9.98 3.70
CA VAL A 2 -16.49 -9.80 5.08
C VAL A 2 -15.09 -9.14 5.05
N ASP A 3 -14.80 -8.44 6.14
CA ASP A 3 -14.08 -7.18 6.23
C ASP A 3 -12.55 -7.31 6.33
N ALA A 4 -11.84 -6.81 5.31
CA ALA A 4 -10.44 -6.47 5.50
C ALA A 4 -10.34 -5.32 6.53
N GLN A 5 -9.55 -5.51 7.56
CA GLN A 5 -9.21 -4.46 8.51
C GLN A 5 -8.10 -3.59 7.91
N GLU A 6 -8.45 -2.37 7.54
CA GLU A 6 -7.48 -1.39 7.05
C GLU A 6 -6.92 -0.60 8.24
N ILE A 7 -5.59 -0.60 8.34
CA ILE A 7 -4.84 0.05 9.41
C ILE A 7 -3.87 1.03 8.76
N VAL A 8 -4.09 2.32 8.91
CA VAL A 8 -3.16 3.34 8.41
C VAL A 8 -2.25 3.76 9.55
N THR A 9 -0.94 3.53 9.40
CA THR A 9 0.02 3.87 10.45
C THR A 9 1.01 4.91 9.93
N ARG A 10 0.93 6.12 10.48
CA ARG A 10 2.00 7.11 10.30
C ARG A 10 3.15 6.73 11.23
N LEU A 11 4.21 6.16 10.67
CA LEU A 11 5.37 5.72 11.45
C LEU A 11 6.53 6.70 11.23
N GLY A 12 7.16 7.10 12.33
CA GLY A 12 8.40 7.86 12.33
C GLY A 12 9.60 6.91 12.31
N ILE A 13 10.57 7.17 11.41
CA ILE A 13 11.86 6.46 11.23
C ILE A 13 11.72 4.95 10.95
N ASP A 14 12.64 4.39 10.15
CA ASP A 14 12.61 2.99 9.69
C ASP A 14 12.49 1.95 10.83
N TYR A 15 12.91 2.29 12.04
CA TYR A 15 12.81 1.40 13.22
C TYR A 15 11.37 1.04 13.60
N GLN A 16 10.45 2.02 13.61
CA GLN A 16 9.05 1.72 13.94
C GLN A 16 8.39 0.87 12.85
N LYS A 17 8.81 1.07 11.58
CA LYS A 17 8.36 0.23 10.47
C LYS A 17 8.70 -1.24 10.73
N MET A 18 9.93 -1.50 11.14
CA MET A 18 10.43 -2.85 11.44
C MET A 18 9.76 -3.49 12.68
N SER A 19 9.39 -2.70 13.69
CA SER A 19 8.70 -3.22 14.89
C SER A 19 7.30 -3.72 14.59
N LEU A 20 6.53 -2.98 13.78
CA LEU A 20 5.18 -3.39 13.38
C LEU A 20 5.22 -4.66 12.53
N ILE A 21 6.12 -4.74 11.55
CA ILE A 21 6.31 -5.95 10.73
C ILE A 21 6.69 -7.16 11.61
N ARG A 22 7.50 -6.96 12.65
CA ARG A 22 7.87 -8.02 13.62
C ARG A 22 6.67 -8.57 14.37
N SER A 23 5.73 -7.72 14.79
CA SER A 23 4.54 -8.17 15.54
C SER A 23 3.70 -9.19 14.77
N PHE A 24 3.74 -9.16 13.43
CA PHE A 24 3.05 -10.13 12.58
C PHE A 24 3.82 -11.44 12.36
N GLY A 25 5.15 -11.43 12.52
CA GLY A 25 6.00 -12.62 12.35
C GLY A 25 6.16 -13.51 13.59
N ASN A 26 5.72 -13.05 14.77
CA ASN A 26 5.89 -13.76 16.05
C ASN A 26 4.75 -14.75 16.37
N ASN A 27 3.65 -14.76 15.61
CA ASN A 27 2.60 -15.76 15.79
C ASN A 27 2.97 -17.04 15.02
N SER A 28 2.74 -18.21 15.63
CA SER A 28 3.10 -19.54 15.11
C SER A 28 2.44 -19.92 13.77
N ILE A 29 1.62 -19.03 13.20
CA ILE A 29 1.01 -19.15 11.87
C ILE A 29 1.40 -17.88 11.10
N ILE A 30 2.41 -17.99 10.22
CA ILE A 30 2.71 -16.93 9.27
C ILE A 30 1.75 -17.10 8.10
N TYR A 31 0.72 -16.26 8.06
CA TYR A 31 -0.12 -16.13 6.89
C TYR A 31 0.64 -15.42 5.76
N GLN A 32 0.26 -15.70 4.51
CA GLN A 32 0.84 -15.07 3.33
C GLN A 32 0.78 -13.54 3.43
N CYS A 33 1.96 -12.92 3.40
CA CYS A 33 2.18 -11.49 3.54
C CYS A 33 2.92 -10.92 2.34
N ILE A 34 2.39 -9.82 1.80
CA ILE A 34 3.05 -9.05 0.74
C ILE A 34 3.48 -7.71 1.33
N ILE A 35 4.74 -7.34 1.16
CA ILE A 35 5.29 -6.05 1.57
C ILE A 35 5.72 -5.28 0.32
N TYR A 36 4.96 -4.25 -0.04
CA TYR A 36 5.23 -3.38 -1.16
C TYR A 36 6.19 -2.25 -0.77
N CYS A 37 7.33 -2.15 -1.47
CA CYS A 37 8.28 -1.05 -1.36
C CYS A 37 8.24 -0.16 -2.60
N VAL A 38 8.72 1.08 -2.44
CA VAL A 38 8.73 2.09 -3.49
C VAL A 38 9.81 1.87 -4.56
N SER A 39 10.86 1.10 -4.26
CA SER A 39 11.97 0.82 -5.19
C SER A 39 12.60 -0.55 -4.91
N ILE A 40 13.38 -1.06 -5.87
CA ILE A 40 14.12 -2.32 -5.73
C ILE A 40 15.15 -2.22 -4.60
N LYS A 41 15.88 -1.10 -4.51
CA LYS A 41 16.83 -0.83 -3.42
C LYS A 41 16.18 -0.91 -2.04
N GLU A 42 14.96 -0.37 -1.90
CA GLU A 42 14.20 -0.46 -0.65
C GLU A 42 13.76 -1.90 -0.37
N CYS A 43 13.41 -2.68 -1.41
CA CYS A 43 13.16 -4.11 -1.25
C CYS A 43 14.39 -4.85 -0.74
N GLU A 44 15.58 -4.61 -1.30
CA GLU A 44 16.84 -5.25 -0.92
C GLU A 44 17.22 -4.94 0.54
N ASN A 45 17.15 -3.66 0.90
CA ASN A 45 17.41 -3.20 2.27
C ASN A 45 16.45 -3.86 3.25
N LEU A 46 15.15 -3.88 2.92
CA LEU A 46 14.13 -4.46 3.78
C LEU A 46 14.29 -5.99 3.89
N LEU A 47 14.56 -6.68 2.79
CA LEU A 47 14.82 -8.11 2.78
C LEU A 47 16.00 -8.46 3.70
N THR A 48 17.11 -7.75 3.57
CA THR A 48 18.31 -7.95 4.40
C THR A 48 17.98 -7.80 5.88
N ASN A 49 17.23 -6.75 6.23
CA ASN A 49 16.83 -6.49 7.61
C ASN A 49 15.84 -7.52 8.16
N LEU A 50 14.96 -8.07 7.32
CA LEU A 50 14.00 -9.09 7.72
C LEU A 50 14.64 -10.46 7.83
N GLN A 51 15.59 -10.81 6.96
CA GLN A 51 16.32 -12.08 7.01
C GLN A 51 17.16 -12.26 8.29
N ALA A 52 17.47 -11.17 9.01
CA ALA A 52 18.06 -11.24 10.34
C ALA A 52 17.06 -11.68 11.44
N LYS A 53 15.76 -11.73 11.13
CA LYS A 53 14.66 -11.92 12.08
C LYS A 53 13.70 -13.04 11.70
N VAL A 54 13.59 -13.35 10.41
CA VAL A 54 12.78 -14.46 9.88
C VAL A 54 13.68 -15.47 9.16
N ARG A 55 13.22 -16.72 9.06
CA ARG A 55 13.90 -17.77 8.31
C ARG A 55 14.07 -17.36 6.85
N LYS A 56 15.27 -17.51 6.30
CA LYS A 56 15.58 -17.08 4.91
C LYS A 56 14.73 -17.82 3.88
N GLU A 57 14.30 -19.04 4.20
CA GLU A 57 13.56 -19.93 3.33
C GLU A 57 12.09 -19.53 3.17
N VAL A 58 11.56 -18.66 4.04
CA VAL A 58 10.13 -18.25 4.02
C VAL A 58 9.92 -16.85 3.43
N ILE A 59 10.99 -16.15 3.06
CA ILE A 59 10.96 -14.79 2.54
C ILE A 59 11.72 -14.67 1.23
N THR A 60 11.15 -13.97 0.25
CA THR A 60 11.84 -13.66 -1.00
C THR A 60 11.48 -12.27 -1.51
N MET A 61 12.13 -11.86 -2.59
CA MET A 61 11.90 -10.59 -3.24
C MET A 61 11.26 -10.79 -4.61
N TYR A 62 10.40 -9.86 -5.03
CA TYR A 62 9.81 -9.87 -6.37
C TYR A 62 9.77 -8.47 -6.98
N HIS A 63 10.47 -8.27 -8.10
CA HIS A 63 10.49 -6.98 -8.80
C HIS A 63 10.64 -7.14 -10.32
N GLY A 64 10.54 -6.01 -11.02
CA GLY A 64 10.52 -5.96 -12.49
C GLY A 64 11.79 -6.48 -13.15
N GLU A 65 12.95 -6.32 -12.51
CA GLU A 65 14.26 -6.71 -13.06
C GLU A 65 14.58 -8.20 -12.91
N LEU A 66 13.79 -8.97 -12.16
CA LEU A 66 13.94 -10.42 -12.12
C LEU A 66 13.68 -11.04 -13.50
N SER A 67 14.47 -12.04 -13.86
CA SER A 67 14.26 -12.86 -15.06
C SER A 67 12.91 -13.59 -15.00
N ALA A 68 12.40 -14.01 -16.15
CA ALA A 68 11.15 -14.79 -16.23
C ALA A 68 11.23 -16.09 -15.38
N LYS A 69 12.42 -16.73 -15.35
CA LYS A 69 12.67 -17.94 -14.57
C LYS A 69 12.59 -17.66 -13.06
N GLU A 70 13.20 -16.57 -12.60
CA GLU A 70 13.17 -16.18 -11.18
C GLU A 70 11.76 -15.81 -10.73
N LYS A 71 11.03 -15.02 -11.56
CA LYS A 71 9.63 -14.68 -11.30
C LYS A 71 8.75 -15.93 -11.19
N SER A 72 8.89 -16.86 -12.14
CA SER A 72 8.14 -18.13 -12.13
C SER A 72 8.45 -18.98 -10.90
N ASN A 73 9.73 -19.09 -10.53
CA ASN A 73 10.14 -19.83 -9.33
C ASN A 73 9.58 -19.20 -8.05
N ALA A 74 9.70 -17.88 -7.89
CA ALA A 74 9.15 -17.17 -6.73
C ALA A 74 7.64 -17.36 -6.60
N LEU A 75 6.89 -17.28 -7.71
CA LEU A 75 5.44 -17.54 -7.74
C LEU A 75 5.10 -18.99 -7.38
N SER A 76 5.86 -19.97 -7.86
CA SER A 76 5.65 -21.38 -7.51
C SER A 76 5.89 -21.64 -6.02
N LEU A 77 6.96 -21.08 -5.46
CA LEU A 77 7.27 -21.20 -4.03
C LEU A 77 6.25 -20.48 -3.15
N TRP A 78 5.71 -19.34 -3.60
CA TRP A 78 4.61 -18.64 -2.95
C TRP A 78 3.34 -19.49 -2.90
N LYS A 79 2.91 -20.01 -4.06
CA LYS A 79 1.68 -20.82 -4.19
C LYS A 79 1.75 -22.13 -3.40
N SER A 80 2.94 -22.73 -3.29
CA SER A 80 3.14 -23.92 -2.46
C SER A 80 3.21 -23.62 -0.95
N GLY A 81 3.16 -22.35 -0.55
CA GLY A 81 3.26 -21.93 0.85
C GLY A 81 4.68 -22.01 1.44
N LYS A 82 5.69 -22.38 0.64
CA LYS A 82 7.10 -22.41 1.07
C LYS A 82 7.59 -21.00 1.38
N ILE A 83 7.29 -20.06 0.48
CA ILE A 83 7.47 -18.63 0.73
C ILE A 83 6.15 -18.07 1.27
N GLN A 84 6.24 -17.42 2.42
CA GLN A 84 5.11 -16.82 3.12
C GLN A 84 5.19 -15.30 3.12
N ILE A 85 6.38 -14.73 2.88
CA ILE A 85 6.60 -13.28 2.83
C ILE A 85 7.22 -12.92 1.48
N ILE A 86 6.58 -12.02 0.75
CA ILE A 86 7.15 -11.44 -0.47
C ILE A 86 7.37 -9.95 -0.26
N VAL A 87 8.63 -9.53 -0.39
CA VAL A 87 9.00 -8.11 -0.49
C VAL A 87 9.01 -7.73 -1.97
N ALA A 88 8.16 -6.81 -2.38
CA ALA A 88 7.96 -6.54 -3.79
C ALA A 88 7.85 -5.06 -4.13
N THR A 89 8.12 -4.72 -5.39
CA THR A 89 7.62 -3.47 -5.96
C THR A 89 6.22 -3.68 -6.55
N ASN A 90 5.62 -2.64 -7.12
CA ASN A 90 4.31 -2.74 -7.79
C ASN A 90 4.27 -3.82 -8.90
N ALA A 91 5.42 -4.31 -9.38
CA ALA A 91 5.54 -5.38 -10.36
C ALA A 91 4.85 -6.70 -9.94
N PHE A 92 4.67 -6.97 -8.65
CA PHE A 92 3.99 -8.18 -8.17
C PHE A 92 2.45 -8.08 -8.29
N GLY A 93 1.88 -6.87 -8.30
CA GLY A 93 0.44 -6.65 -8.19
C GLY A 93 -0.40 -6.86 -9.47
N MET A 94 0.20 -6.86 -10.66
CA MET A 94 -0.55 -6.87 -11.94
C MET A 94 -1.07 -8.25 -12.39
N GLY A 95 -0.95 -9.31 -11.59
CA GLY A 95 -1.36 -10.66 -12.02
C GLY A 95 -1.59 -11.67 -10.91
N ILE A 96 -1.60 -11.24 -9.65
CA ILE A 96 -1.73 -12.16 -8.51
C ILE A 96 -3.11 -11.98 -7.91
N ASN A 97 -3.98 -12.91 -8.27
CA ASN A 97 -5.29 -13.11 -7.66
C ASN A 97 -5.19 -14.29 -6.69
N GLU A 98 -4.27 -14.22 -5.74
CA GLU A 98 -4.18 -15.25 -4.71
C GLU A 98 -5.20 -14.94 -3.61
N PRO A 99 -6.22 -15.79 -3.41
CA PRO A 99 -7.27 -15.55 -2.42
C PRO A 99 -6.71 -15.42 -1.01
N ASP A 100 -5.64 -16.17 -0.70
CA ASP A 100 -5.15 -16.47 0.65
C ASP A 100 -4.22 -15.41 1.27
N VAL A 101 -4.00 -14.28 0.60
CA VAL A 101 -3.21 -13.18 1.15
C VAL A 101 -3.93 -12.60 2.38
N ARG A 102 -3.30 -12.69 3.55
CA ARG A 102 -3.86 -12.15 4.81
C ARG A 102 -3.30 -10.81 5.20
N VAL A 103 -2.09 -10.47 4.77
CA VAL A 103 -1.47 -9.20 5.14
C VAL A 103 -0.85 -8.54 3.92
N VAL A 104 -1.27 -7.32 3.63
CA VAL A 104 -0.59 -6.45 2.66
C VAL A 104 -0.05 -5.25 3.41
N ILE A 105 1.23 -4.96 3.23
CA ILE A 105 1.93 -3.85 3.85
C ILE A 105 2.51 -2.95 2.76
N HIS A 106 2.15 -1.68 2.72
CA HIS A 106 2.83 -0.68 1.92
C HIS A 106 3.89 0.02 2.77
N ALA A 107 5.16 -0.36 2.54
CA ALA A 107 6.34 0.22 3.16
C ALA A 107 6.79 1.49 2.41
N GLY A 108 5.89 2.48 2.38
CA GLY A 108 6.09 3.76 1.71
C GLY A 108 4.74 4.42 1.40
N PHE A 109 4.79 5.66 0.93
CA PHE A 109 3.56 6.38 0.57
C PHE A 109 2.99 5.85 -0.76
N LEU A 110 1.68 5.64 -0.79
CA LEU A 110 0.94 5.15 -1.96
C LEU A 110 0.75 6.25 -3.01
N MET A 111 0.82 5.88 -4.30
CA MET A 111 0.58 6.81 -5.40
C MET A 111 -0.92 6.90 -5.79
N SER A 112 -1.74 5.94 -5.36
CA SER A 112 -3.19 5.92 -5.55
C SER A 112 -3.86 4.97 -4.56
N MET A 113 -5.19 5.11 -4.41
CA MET A 113 -6.03 4.30 -3.51
C MET A 113 -6.25 2.84 -3.97
N GLY A 114 -5.85 2.48 -5.19
CA GLY A 114 -6.16 1.17 -5.78
C GLY A 114 -5.14 0.06 -5.53
N ASN A 115 -4.01 0.36 -4.90
CA ASN A 115 -2.92 -0.59 -4.76
C ASN A 115 -3.14 -1.50 -3.54
N GLY A 116 -3.08 -2.82 -3.75
CA GLY A 116 -2.84 -3.81 -2.68
C GLY A 116 -4.04 -4.15 -1.80
N ARG A 117 -4.97 -4.97 -2.32
CA ARG A 117 -6.08 -5.54 -1.52
C ARG A 117 -5.72 -6.94 -0.99
N ALA A 118 -5.93 -7.17 0.29
CA ALA A 118 -5.83 -8.47 0.96
C ALA A 118 -7.22 -9.13 1.11
N GLY A 119 -7.27 -10.44 1.41
CA GLY A 119 -8.52 -11.13 1.79
C GLY A 119 -9.55 -11.28 0.67
N ARG A 120 -9.13 -11.69 -0.53
CA ARG A 120 -10.05 -11.83 -1.68
C ARG A 120 -11.04 -12.99 -1.53
N ASP A 121 -10.74 -13.94 -0.66
CA ASP A 121 -11.65 -15.01 -0.21
C ASP A 121 -12.72 -14.54 0.79
N GLY A 122 -12.66 -13.29 1.23
CA GLY A 122 -13.54 -12.75 2.25
C GLY A 122 -13.21 -13.22 3.67
N LEU A 123 -12.06 -13.86 3.89
CA LEU A 123 -11.57 -14.15 5.23
C LEU A 123 -10.87 -12.91 5.84
N PRO A 124 -10.76 -12.82 7.17
CA PRO A 124 -10.12 -11.68 7.84
C PRO A 124 -8.71 -11.43 7.30
N ALA A 125 -8.47 -10.20 6.86
CA ALA A 125 -7.19 -9.77 6.34
C ALA A 125 -6.85 -8.36 6.80
N LYS A 126 -5.58 -7.98 6.72
CA LYS A 126 -5.08 -6.67 7.11
C LYS A 126 -4.41 -5.98 5.93
N ALA A 127 -4.78 -4.73 5.68
CA ALA A 127 -4.08 -3.84 4.77
C ALA A 127 -3.45 -2.71 5.59
N ILE A 128 -2.13 -2.54 5.46
CA ILE A 128 -1.35 -1.62 6.28
C ILE A 128 -0.62 -0.64 5.37
N ILE A 129 -0.73 0.66 5.66
CA ILE A 129 0.06 1.68 4.97
C ILE A 129 0.99 2.33 5.98
N MET A 130 2.29 2.32 5.67
CA MET A 130 3.35 2.83 6.52
C MET A 130 4.13 3.90 5.77
N PHE A 131 3.97 5.15 6.17
CA PHE A 131 4.59 6.28 5.49
C PHE A 131 5.15 7.31 6.48
N SER A 132 6.16 8.02 6.00
CA SER A 132 6.77 9.17 6.65
C SER A 132 6.51 10.46 5.86
N GLN A 133 6.80 11.62 6.48
CA GLN A 133 6.74 12.89 5.75
C GLN A 133 7.76 12.95 4.62
N LYS A 134 8.90 12.26 4.76
CA LYS A 134 9.90 12.13 3.70
C LYS A 134 9.31 11.40 2.49
N ASP A 135 8.59 10.31 2.73
CA ASP A 135 7.97 9.51 1.66
C ASP A 135 6.98 10.36 0.85
N ILE A 136 6.14 11.16 1.52
CA ILE A 136 5.22 12.10 0.85
C ILE A 136 5.98 13.11 -0.01
N ARG A 137 7.05 13.72 0.53
CA ARG A 137 7.88 14.68 -0.23
C ARG A 137 8.56 14.04 -1.42
N THR A 138 9.07 12.82 -1.27
CA THR A 138 9.71 12.07 -2.35
C THR A 138 8.70 11.82 -3.47
N VAL A 139 7.52 11.28 -3.14
CA VAL A 139 6.46 11.02 -4.14
C VAL A 139 6.02 12.33 -4.80
N MET A 140 5.67 13.36 -4.02
CA MET A 140 5.26 14.66 -4.57
C MET A 140 6.36 15.31 -5.42
N GLY A 141 7.65 15.13 -5.07
CA GLY A 141 8.78 15.67 -5.82
C GLY A 141 8.89 15.08 -7.23
N VAL A 142 8.64 13.77 -7.38
CA VAL A 142 8.60 13.10 -8.69
C VAL A 142 7.55 13.72 -9.61
N TYR A 143 6.37 14.05 -9.05
CA TYR A 143 5.26 14.60 -9.84
C TYR A 143 5.24 16.13 -9.90
N SER A 144 6.02 16.82 -9.07
CA SER A 144 6.12 18.28 -9.06
C SER A 144 6.94 18.85 -10.21
N GLY A 145 7.48 18.01 -11.09
CA GLY A 145 8.23 18.46 -12.27
C GLY A 145 9.67 18.84 -11.91
N GLY A 146 10.43 17.90 -11.34
CA GLY A 146 11.84 18.10 -11.05
C GLY A 146 12.63 18.47 -12.31
N LYS A 147 13.07 19.74 -12.34
CA LYS A 147 13.93 20.45 -13.30
C LYS A 147 13.23 21.16 -14.47
N ASP A 148 13.46 22.47 -14.45
CA ASP A 148 13.32 23.53 -15.44
C ASP A 148 11.92 23.81 -16.00
N SER A 149 11.28 24.82 -15.41
CA SER A 149 10.25 25.65 -16.07
C SER A 149 10.70 26.19 -17.43
N ASN A 150 12.00 26.14 -17.76
CA ASN A 150 12.55 26.48 -19.07
C ASN A 150 12.60 25.32 -20.08
N SER A 151 12.48 24.05 -19.68
CA SER A 151 12.48 22.91 -20.64
C SER A 151 11.07 22.50 -21.10
N ILE A 152 10.03 23.00 -20.44
CA ILE A 152 8.63 22.81 -20.87
C ILE A 152 8.28 23.74 -22.05
N LEU A 153 9.07 24.80 -22.26
CA LEU A 153 8.85 25.79 -23.32
C LEU A 153 9.37 25.35 -24.69
N SER A 154 9.96 24.17 -24.82
CA SER A 154 10.54 23.68 -26.09
C SER A 154 9.78 22.53 -26.75
N GLU A 155 8.81 21.90 -26.06
CA GLU A 155 7.95 20.86 -26.63
C GLU A 155 6.55 21.45 -26.89
N GLU A 156 6.37 22.10 -28.02
CA GLU A 156 5.05 22.50 -28.49
C GLU A 156 4.35 21.30 -29.13
N GLY A 157 3.18 20.90 -28.61
CA GLY A 157 2.37 19.85 -29.22
C GLY A 157 1.48 19.04 -28.28
N LEU A 158 0.79 18.06 -28.85
CA LEU A 158 -0.12 17.14 -28.16
C LEU A 158 0.56 16.35 -27.03
N GLU A 159 1.84 16.03 -27.19
CA GLU A 159 2.63 15.25 -26.22
C GLU A 159 2.89 16.02 -24.92
N ALA A 160 3.23 17.31 -25.01
CA ALA A 160 3.40 18.17 -23.83
C ALA A 160 2.08 18.35 -23.07
N SER A 161 0.96 18.54 -23.79
CA SER A 161 -0.38 18.61 -23.20
C SER A 161 -0.76 17.31 -22.46
N ASN A 162 -0.52 16.16 -23.08
CA ASN A 162 -0.76 14.86 -22.44
C ASN A 162 0.10 14.64 -21.19
N ARG A 163 1.37 15.07 -21.23
CA ARG A 163 2.28 15.00 -20.08
C ARG A 163 1.80 15.90 -18.93
N ILE A 164 1.39 17.13 -19.21
CA ILE A 164 0.84 18.06 -18.21
C ILE A 164 -0.39 17.46 -17.55
N LYS A 165 -1.32 16.91 -18.35
CA LYS A 165 -2.51 16.23 -17.85
C LYS A 165 -2.16 15.04 -16.95
N TYR A 166 -1.26 14.16 -17.40
CA TYR A 166 -0.80 13.02 -16.61
C TYR A 166 -0.21 13.44 -15.25
N LEU A 167 0.65 14.45 -15.23
CA LEU A 167 1.26 14.95 -13.99
C LEU A 167 0.22 15.57 -13.05
N SER A 168 -0.75 16.29 -13.61
CA SER A 168 -1.88 16.85 -12.85
C SER A 168 -2.73 15.75 -12.22
N ASP A 169 -3.12 14.74 -13.01
CA ASP A 169 -3.92 13.61 -12.54
C ASP A 169 -3.19 12.80 -11.45
N ALA A 170 -1.87 12.60 -11.60
CA ALA A 170 -1.06 11.93 -10.60
C ALA A 170 -1.00 12.72 -9.28
N LYS A 171 -0.81 14.06 -9.35
CA LYS A 171 -0.85 14.92 -8.16
C LYS A 171 -2.20 14.83 -7.45
N TYR A 172 -3.30 14.81 -8.19
CA TYR A 172 -4.63 14.66 -7.62
C TYR A 172 -4.75 13.35 -6.84
N LYS A 173 -4.38 12.22 -7.45
CA LYS A 173 -4.40 10.89 -6.80
C LYS A 173 -3.57 10.81 -5.54
N ILE A 174 -2.40 11.44 -5.52
CA ILE A 174 -1.53 11.50 -4.34
C ILE A 174 -2.21 12.28 -3.21
N ARG A 175 -2.91 13.38 -3.53
CA ARG A 175 -3.67 14.15 -2.54
C ARG A 175 -4.85 13.36 -1.98
N GLU A 176 -5.52 12.54 -2.79
CA GLU A 176 -6.58 11.64 -2.32
C GLU A 176 -6.05 10.63 -1.30
N VAL A 177 -4.90 10.00 -1.58
CA VAL A 177 -4.22 9.11 -0.62
C VAL A 177 -3.81 9.88 0.64
N LEU A 178 -3.35 11.12 0.51
CA LEU A 178 -2.95 11.93 1.65
C LEU A 178 -4.15 12.23 2.56
N PHE A 179 -5.28 12.61 1.96
CA PHE A 179 -6.54 12.83 2.67
C PHE A 179 -7.01 11.54 3.34
N TYR A 180 -7.02 10.43 2.60
CA TYR A 180 -7.34 9.13 3.16
C TYR A 180 -6.46 8.87 4.38
N CYS A 181 -5.13 8.96 4.28
CA CYS A 181 -4.23 8.69 5.40
C CYS A 181 -4.32 9.68 6.57
N SER A 182 -4.76 10.93 6.34
CA SER A 182 -4.84 11.97 7.38
C SER A 182 -6.16 11.98 8.15
N THR A 183 -7.24 11.45 7.57
CA THR A 183 -8.53 11.34 8.27
C THR A 183 -8.43 10.41 9.47
N VAL A 184 -9.04 10.81 10.58
CA VAL A 184 -9.02 10.05 11.86
C VAL A 184 -10.40 9.56 12.31
N TYR A 185 -11.47 10.02 11.66
CA TYR A 185 -12.85 9.72 12.02
C TYR A 185 -13.72 9.23 10.86
N GLN A 186 -13.18 9.13 9.64
CA GLN A 186 -13.87 8.50 8.52
C GLN A 186 -13.53 7.00 8.49
N CYS A 187 -14.53 6.13 8.35
CA CYS A 187 -14.31 4.70 8.18
C CYS A 187 -13.43 4.44 6.94
N ARG A 188 -12.34 3.68 7.10
CA ARG A 188 -11.39 3.37 6.02
C ARG A 188 -12.02 2.60 4.87
N LYS A 189 -12.70 1.48 5.18
CA LYS A 189 -13.40 0.64 4.19
C LYS A 189 -14.41 1.46 3.41
N GLN A 190 -15.17 2.31 4.10
CA GLN A 190 -16.17 3.17 3.47
C GLN A 190 -15.50 4.19 2.55
N ALA A 191 -14.41 4.84 2.98
CA ALA A 191 -13.65 5.76 2.13
C ALA A 191 -13.16 5.09 0.85
N ILE A 192 -12.61 3.87 0.94
CA ILE A 192 -12.20 3.10 -0.25
C ILE A 192 -13.41 2.70 -1.09
N SER A 193 -14.50 2.23 -0.48
CA SER A 193 -15.70 1.85 -1.21
C SER A 193 -16.26 3.03 -2.01
N ASN A 194 -16.31 4.21 -1.40
CA ASN A 194 -16.78 5.44 -2.05
C ASN A 194 -15.85 5.89 -3.18
N TYR A 195 -14.53 5.71 -3.02
CA TYR A 195 -13.55 6.00 -4.06
C TYR A 195 -13.80 5.21 -5.36
N PHE A 196 -14.25 3.95 -5.24
CA PHE A 196 -14.49 3.05 -6.37
C PHE A 196 -15.98 2.93 -6.76
N ALA A 197 -16.87 3.68 -6.12
CA ALA A 197 -18.31 3.60 -6.37
C ALA A 197 -18.69 4.22 -7.72
N TRP A 198 -19.64 3.58 -8.39
CA TRP A 198 -20.32 4.14 -9.56
C TRP A 198 -21.59 4.88 -9.15
N PRO A 199 -22.09 5.84 -9.97
CA PRO A 199 -23.37 6.48 -9.71
C PRO A 199 -24.50 5.44 -9.56
N GLY A 200 -25.18 5.47 -8.41
CA GLY A 200 -26.24 4.51 -8.07
C GLY A 200 -25.81 3.32 -7.23
N ASP A 201 -24.51 3.13 -6.99
CA ASP A 201 -24.03 2.11 -6.05
C ASP A 201 -24.54 2.41 -4.63
N PRO A 202 -24.88 1.38 -3.84
CA PRO A 202 -25.32 1.56 -2.47
C PRO A 202 -24.19 2.17 -1.62
N VAL A 203 -24.58 3.07 -0.72
CA VAL A 203 -23.64 3.64 0.24
C VAL A 203 -23.08 2.53 1.12
N SER A 204 -21.75 2.44 1.16
CA SER A 204 -21.06 1.44 1.96
C SER A 204 -21.28 1.73 3.45
N GLN A 205 -21.67 0.71 4.20
CA GLN A 205 -21.79 0.82 5.65
C GLN A 205 -20.41 0.88 6.31
N GLU A 206 -20.35 1.48 7.49
CA GLU A 206 -19.11 1.50 8.26
C GLU A 206 -18.70 0.08 8.69
N CYS A 207 -17.41 -0.24 8.62
CA CYS A 207 -16.96 -1.59 8.90
C CYS A 207 -16.83 -1.91 10.38
N THR A 208 -16.83 -0.90 11.26
CA THR A 208 -16.59 -1.00 12.72
C THR A 208 -15.23 -1.57 13.13
N LEU A 209 -14.39 -2.00 12.17
CA LEU A 209 -13.17 -2.75 12.41
C LEU A 209 -11.89 -1.97 12.07
N CYS A 210 -11.93 -0.96 11.19
CA CYS A 210 -10.73 -0.22 10.83
C CYS A 210 -10.19 0.62 12.01
N ASP A 211 -8.93 1.05 11.90
CA ASP A 211 -8.28 1.91 12.90
C ASP A 211 -9.15 3.12 13.32
N ASN A 212 -9.75 3.83 12.36
CA ASN A 212 -10.63 4.97 12.64
C ASN A 212 -11.96 4.59 13.31
N CYS A 213 -12.56 3.43 12.96
CA CYS A 213 -13.77 2.96 13.60
C CYS A 213 -13.50 2.60 15.07
N ILE A 214 -12.42 1.85 15.31
CA ILE A 214 -11.98 1.47 16.65
C ILE A 214 -11.67 2.72 17.48
N ARG A 215 -10.95 3.69 16.89
CA ARG A 215 -10.65 4.96 17.56
C ARG A 215 -11.92 5.70 17.97
N ARG A 216 -12.89 5.88 17.07
CA ARG A 216 -14.16 6.55 17.41
C ARG A 216 -14.92 5.86 18.53
N ALA A 217 -14.99 4.52 18.49
CA ALA A 217 -15.66 3.75 19.54
C ALA A 217 -14.97 3.95 20.90
N THR A 218 -13.65 4.16 20.91
CA THR A 218 -12.87 4.41 22.13
C THR A 218 -12.98 5.87 22.60
N ASP A 219 -12.89 6.82 21.68
CA ASP A 219 -12.87 8.26 21.97
C ASP A 219 -14.26 8.82 22.30
N ASN A 220 -15.34 8.11 21.95
CA ASN A 220 -16.74 8.54 22.06
C ASN A 220 -16.97 10.02 21.66
N PRO A 221 -16.57 10.43 20.43
CA PRO A 221 -16.63 11.82 20.03
C PRO A 221 -18.09 12.30 19.96
N VAL A 222 -18.39 13.41 20.65
CA VAL A 222 -19.70 14.06 20.58
C VAL A 222 -19.75 14.86 19.28
N TYR A 223 -20.75 14.59 18.43
CA TYR A 223 -21.03 15.43 17.29
C TYR A 223 -21.49 16.80 17.80
N ILE A 224 -20.69 17.82 17.51
CA ILE A 224 -21.10 19.21 17.66
C ILE A 224 -21.59 19.61 16.27
N ASP A 225 -22.91 19.73 16.11
CA ASP A 225 -23.46 20.40 14.93
C ASP A 225 -22.93 21.83 14.95
N VAL A 226 -22.18 22.19 13.91
CA VAL A 226 -21.61 23.53 13.70
C VAL A 226 -22.38 24.23 12.60
#